data_AF-A0A2L0EKH3-F1
#
_entry.id   AF-A0A2L0EKH3-F1
#
_cell.length_a   1.000
_cell.length_b   1.000
_cell.length_c   1.000
_cell.angle_alpha   90.00
_cell.angle_beta   90.00
_cell.angle_gamma   90.00
#
_symmetry.space_group_name_H-M   'P 1'
#
loop_
_entity.id
_entity.type
_entity.pdbx_description
1 polymer ?
#
loop_
_entity_poly.entity_id
_entity_poly.type
_entity_poly.pdbx_seq_one_letter_code
_entity_poly.pdbx_strand_id
1 'polypeptide(L)'
;MTTSSRARVYLRLGRVSNLPTVWTNVLCGMALSGAGLRASSAALVGLAASLMYVGGMFLNDAFDREIDARERPERPIPSGLVSAREVFAVGYGLLGAGVLSVAAYAHVAGRGPGAALAGTLLAGAIVLYDAWHKGNPLSPALMGLCRVLVYAMAALAAGGQLGIAVLGGGVSLLFYLIGLTAIAKQENLISVRSLWALGFMAVPFLYAIGAPLAGMMGTIAYGALAGCVIHAVRLLRGTRRDRIPRAVVTLIAGISLLDAVLIARSGAPGASGAAALAMLGFPLTLAMQRVVRGT
;
A
#
# COMPACT_ATOMS: atom_id res chain seq x y z
N MET A 1 -1.84 -36.03 -1.47
CA MET A 1 -2.19 -34.74 -0.83
C MET A 1 -0.92 -34.12 -0.29
N THR A 2 -0.33 -33.14 -0.97
CA THR A 2 0.89 -32.46 -0.50
C THR A 2 0.51 -31.57 0.69
N THR A 3 0.98 -31.91 1.89
CA THR A 3 0.95 -31.07 3.08
C THR A 3 1.68 -29.77 2.78
N SER A 4 0.94 -28.74 2.37
CA SER A 4 1.48 -27.39 2.32
C SER A 4 1.82 -27.01 3.76
N SER A 5 3.10 -26.78 4.06
CA SER A 5 3.53 -26.39 5.41
C SER A 5 2.73 -25.17 5.88
N ARG A 6 2.34 -25.11 7.15
CA ARG A 6 1.58 -23.97 7.72
C ARG A 6 2.24 -22.62 7.39
N ALA A 7 3.57 -22.57 7.37
CA ALA A 7 4.33 -21.40 6.96
C ALA A 7 4.00 -20.93 5.52
N ARG A 8 3.84 -21.85 4.57
CA ARG A 8 3.48 -21.53 3.18
C ARG A 8 2.04 -20.99 3.07
N VAL A 9 1.13 -21.49 3.91
CA VAL A 9 -0.25 -20.99 3.99
C VAL A 9 -0.25 -19.55 4.52
N TYR A 10 0.46 -19.30 5.62
CA TYR A 10 0.56 -17.98 6.23
C TYR A 10 1.25 -16.95 5.32
N LEU A 11 2.29 -17.35 4.58
CA LEU A 11 2.95 -16.48 3.60
C LEU A 11 2.03 -16.11 2.43
N ARG A 12 1.17 -17.04 1.99
CA ARG A 12 0.16 -16.76 0.95
C ARG A 12 -0.93 -15.82 1.46
N LEU A 13 -1.42 -16.03 2.69
CA LEU A 13 -2.42 -15.17 3.33
C LEU A 13 -1.91 -13.73 3.49
N GLY A 14 -0.64 -13.55 3.89
CA GLY A 14 -0.09 -12.24 4.20
C GLY A 14 0.14 -11.30 3.01
N ARG A 15 -0.08 -11.75 1.76
CA ARG A 15 0.24 -11.02 0.51
C ARG A 15 1.54 -10.20 0.62
N VAL A 16 2.58 -10.84 1.15
CA VAL A 16 3.86 -10.21 1.53
C VAL A 16 4.59 -9.56 0.36
N SER A 17 4.20 -9.90 -0.86
CA SER A 17 4.77 -9.35 -2.09
C SER A 17 4.52 -7.86 -2.29
N ASN A 18 3.51 -7.27 -1.62
CA ASN A 18 3.29 -5.82 -1.68
C ASN A 18 3.96 -5.06 -0.52
N LEU A 19 4.66 -5.73 0.40
CA LEU A 19 5.37 -5.06 1.49
C LEU A 19 6.34 -3.97 1.02
N PRO A 20 7.06 -4.09 -0.11
CA PRO A 20 7.91 -2.98 -0.57
C PRO A 20 7.14 -1.66 -0.69
N THR A 21 5.90 -1.69 -1.18
CA THR A 21 5.03 -0.50 -1.27
C THR A 21 4.67 0.09 0.10
N VAL A 22 4.59 -0.73 1.14
CA VAL A 22 4.32 -0.27 2.52
C VAL A 22 5.54 0.46 3.06
N TRP A 23 6.73 -0.08 2.80
CA TRP A 23 7.99 0.53 3.20
C TRP A 23 8.25 1.85 2.46
N THR A 24 7.95 1.92 1.16
CA THR A 24 8.05 3.18 0.41
C THR A 24 7.04 4.21 0.90
N ASN A 25 5.84 3.80 1.33
CA ASN A 25 4.88 4.72 1.93
C ASN A 25 5.41 5.31 3.25
N VAL A 26 6.07 4.50 4.08
CA VAL A 26 6.70 4.97 5.32
C VAL A 26 7.81 5.98 5.01
N LEU A 27 8.73 5.66 4.09
CA LEU A 27 9.77 6.60 3.67
C LEU A 27 9.20 7.92 3.14
N CYS A 28 8.12 7.85 2.35
CA CYS A 28 7.45 9.02 1.82
C CYS A 28 6.83 9.89 2.91
N GLY A 29 6.06 9.30 3.83
CA GLY A 29 5.48 10.03 4.96
C GLY A 29 6.55 10.72 5.81
N MET A 30 7.66 10.03 6.09
CA MET A 30 8.79 10.63 6.82
C MET A 30 9.44 11.78 6.05
N ALA A 31 9.71 11.61 4.75
CA ALA A 31 10.33 12.64 3.92
C ALA A 31 9.48 13.91 3.83
N LEU A 32 8.17 13.76 3.67
CA LEU A 32 7.22 14.87 3.58
C LEU A 32 6.96 15.59 4.92
N SER A 33 7.34 14.97 6.04
CA SER A 33 7.06 15.47 7.40
C SER A 33 7.87 16.71 7.80
N GLY A 34 8.98 16.96 7.11
CA GLY A 34 9.96 18.01 7.45
C GLY A 34 10.94 17.64 8.57
N ALA A 35 10.78 16.50 9.24
CA ALA A 35 11.66 16.06 10.34
C ALA A 35 12.89 15.26 9.90
N GLY A 36 13.04 15.02 8.60
CA GLY A 36 14.16 14.29 8.01
C GLY A 36 14.04 12.77 8.07
N LEU A 37 14.93 12.08 7.34
CA LEU A 37 14.92 10.63 7.19
C LEU A 37 15.99 9.98 8.07
N ARG A 38 15.56 9.19 9.05
CA ARG A 38 16.45 8.39 9.91
C ARG A 38 16.21 6.91 9.66
N ALA A 39 17.26 6.17 9.33
CA ALA A 39 17.15 4.76 8.98
C ALA A 39 16.55 3.91 10.11
N SER A 40 16.92 4.17 11.37
CA SER A 40 16.37 3.46 12.53
C SER A 40 14.87 3.71 12.72
N SER A 41 14.43 4.96 12.58
CA SER A 41 13.01 5.33 12.59
C SER A 41 12.25 4.64 11.46
N ALA A 42 12.79 4.68 10.24
CA ALA A 42 12.19 4.04 9.07
C ALA A 42 12.07 2.52 9.25
N ALA A 43 13.07 1.88 9.84
CA ALA A 43 13.05 0.44 10.13
C ALA A 43 11.95 0.07 11.13
N LEU A 44 11.87 0.76 12.27
CA LEU A 44 10.88 0.47 13.31
C LEU A 44 9.45 0.75 12.84
N VAL A 45 9.24 1.90 12.19
CA VAL A 45 7.91 2.28 11.66
C VAL A 45 7.53 1.39 10.48
N GLY A 46 8.49 1.02 9.63
CA GLY A 46 8.30 0.09 8.51
C GLY A 46 7.88 -1.31 8.98
N LEU A 47 8.48 -1.81 10.06
CA LEU A 47 8.07 -3.06 10.70
C LEU A 47 6.66 -2.97 11.29
N ALA A 48 6.34 -1.90 12.02
CA ALA A 48 5.00 -1.67 12.55
C ALA A 48 3.93 -1.61 11.44
N ALA A 49 4.19 -0.87 10.36
CA ALA A 49 3.32 -0.80 9.20
C ALA A 49 3.18 -2.16 8.48
N SER A 50 4.26 -2.96 8.44
CA SER A 50 4.23 -4.31 7.88
C SER A 50 3.35 -5.25 8.70
N LEU A 51 3.42 -5.18 10.03
CA LEU A 51 2.54 -5.94 10.92
C LEU A 51 1.07 -5.58 10.66
N MET A 52 0.74 -4.28 10.60
CA MET A 52 -0.62 -3.85 10.31
C MET A 52 -1.10 -4.30 8.92
N TYR A 53 -0.25 -4.18 7.90
CA TYR A 53 -0.56 -4.63 6.55
C TYR A 53 -0.84 -6.14 6.51
N VAL A 54 0.06 -6.97 7.04
CA VAL A 54 -0.12 -8.43 7.06
C VAL A 54 -1.35 -8.81 7.89
N GLY A 55 -1.58 -8.15 9.03
CA GLY A 55 -2.78 -8.33 9.84
C GLY A 55 -4.05 -8.05 9.05
N GLY A 56 -4.09 -6.94 8.31
CA GLY A 56 -5.18 -6.62 7.39
C GLY A 56 -5.39 -7.68 6.31
N MET A 57 -4.31 -8.24 5.74
CA MET A 57 -4.47 -9.30 4.75
C MET A 57 -5.10 -10.58 5.31
N PHE A 58 -4.77 -10.93 6.55
CA PHE A 58 -5.41 -12.05 7.25
C PHE A 58 -6.88 -11.76 7.52
N LEU A 59 -7.20 -10.56 8.02
CA LEU A 59 -8.58 -10.15 8.28
C LEU A 59 -9.41 -10.12 6.99
N ASN A 60 -8.85 -9.63 5.89
CA ASN A 60 -9.48 -9.61 4.58
C ASN A 60 -10.02 -11.00 4.19
N ASP A 61 -9.17 -12.03 4.27
CA ASP A 61 -9.58 -13.41 3.96
C ASP A 61 -10.60 -13.96 4.99
N ALA A 62 -10.49 -13.58 6.27
CA ALA A 62 -11.42 -14.02 7.32
C ALA A 62 -12.83 -13.41 7.18
N PHE A 63 -12.92 -12.12 6.82
CA PHE A 63 -14.18 -11.46 6.50
C PHE A 63 -14.78 -12.00 5.19
N ASP A 64 -13.95 -12.39 4.24
CA ASP A 64 -14.37 -12.88 2.92
C ASP A 64 -14.74 -14.37 2.86
N ARG A 65 -14.52 -15.12 3.94
CA ARG A 65 -14.68 -16.59 4.00
C ARG A 65 -15.96 -17.16 3.38
N GLU A 66 -17.11 -16.50 3.53
CA GLU A 66 -18.40 -17.01 3.03
C GLU A 66 -18.53 -16.85 1.53
N ILE A 67 -17.92 -15.80 0.98
CA ILE A 67 -17.90 -15.52 -0.46
C ILE A 67 -16.81 -16.37 -1.10
N ASP A 68 -15.64 -16.46 -0.46
CA ASP A 68 -14.57 -17.35 -0.87
C ASP A 68 -15.04 -18.82 -0.91
N ALA A 69 -15.90 -19.25 0.03
CA ALA A 69 -16.47 -20.59 -0.01
C ALA A 69 -17.33 -20.87 -1.26
N ARG A 70 -17.93 -19.83 -1.87
CA ARG A 70 -18.77 -19.95 -3.07
C ARG A 70 -17.95 -19.77 -4.36
N GLU A 71 -17.04 -18.80 -4.37
CA GLU A 71 -16.32 -18.39 -5.58
C GLU A 71 -14.95 -19.03 -5.73
N ARG A 72 -14.29 -19.38 -4.62
CA ARG A 72 -12.88 -19.84 -4.54
C ARG A 72 -12.70 -20.88 -3.41
N PRO A 73 -13.39 -22.03 -3.46
CA PRO A 73 -13.40 -23.02 -2.37
C PRO A 73 -12.01 -23.58 -2.03
N GLU A 74 -11.04 -23.44 -2.94
CA GLU A 74 -9.64 -23.80 -2.73
C GLU A 74 -8.87 -22.90 -1.74
N ARG A 75 -9.45 -21.77 -1.31
CA ARG A 75 -8.78 -20.86 -0.36
C ARG A 75 -8.59 -21.48 1.02
N PRO A 76 -7.60 -21.03 1.83
CA PRO A 76 -7.21 -21.70 3.07
C PRO A 76 -8.32 -21.89 4.11
N ILE A 77 -9.22 -20.90 4.27
CA ILE A 77 -10.33 -20.99 5.23
C ILE A 77 -11.43 -21.93 4.73
N PRO A 78 -12.01 -21.75 3.51
CA PRO A 78 -13.04 -22.67 3.02
C PRO A 78 -12.58 -24.12 2.84
N SER A 79 -11.32 -24.33 2.46
CA SER A 79 -10.73 -25.68 2.31
C SER A 79 -10.38 -26.36 3.64
N GLY A 80 -10.56 -25.69 4.78
CA GLY A 80 -10.29 -26.24 6.11
C GLY A 80 -8.81 -26.33 6.47
N LEU A 81 -7.90 -25.71 5.72
CA LEU A 81 -6.47 -25.67 6.04
C LEU A 81 -6.16 -24.85 7.30
N VAL A 82 -7.01 -23.87 7.61
CA VAL A 82 -6.93 -23.01 8.80
C VAL A 82 -8.34 -22.58 9.23
N SER A 83 -8.58 -22.43 10.54
CA SER A 83 -9.89 -21.98 11.03
C SER A 83 -10.06 -20.46 10.91
N ALA A 84 -11.27 -19.98 10.63
CA ALA A 84 -11.54 -18.53 10.60
C ALA A 84 -11.21 -17.84 11.92
N ARG A 85 -11.47 -18.49 13.06
CA ARG A 85 -11.16 -17.97 14.40
C ARG A 85 -9.66 -17.74 14.60
N GLU A 86 -8.84 -18.68 14.13
CA GLU A 86 -7.38 -18.54 14.15
C GLU A 86 -6.93 -17.36 13.29
N VAL A 87 -7.46 -17.24 12.06
CA VAL A 87 -7.10 -16.13 11.17
C VAL A 87 -7.52 -14.77 11.74
N PHE A 88 -8.71 -14.66 12.35
CA PHE A 88 -9.13 -13.46 13.07
C PHE A 88 -8.19 -13.13 14.23
N ALA A 89 -7.85 -14.12 15.07
CA ALA A 89 -6.97 -13.91 16.21
C ALA A 89 -5.57 -13.43 15.78
N VAL A 90 -4.99 -14.03 14.75
CA VAL A 90 -3.70 -13.61 14.18
C VAL A 90 -3.81 -12.21 13.56
N GLY A 91 -4.86 -11.95 12.77
CA GLY A 91 -5.09 -10.67 12.13
C GLY A 91 -5.18 -9.50 13.12
N TYR A 92 -6.06 -9.61 14.12
CA TYR A 92 -6.19 -8.60 15.18
C TYR A 92 -4.94 -8.51 16.06
N GLY A 93 -4.27 -9.63 16.34
CA GLY A 93 -3.01 -9.64 17.08
C GLY A 93 -1.91 -8.85 16.36
N LEU A 94 -1.78 -9.02 15.04
CA LEU A 94 -0.84 -8.27 14.21
C LEU A 94 -1.18 -6.77 14.13
N LEU A 95 -2.46 -6.41 14.00
CA LEU A 95 -2.89 -5.01 14.05
C LEU A 95 -2.50 -4.37 15.40
N GLY A 96 -2.85 -5.04 16.51
CA GLY A 96 -2.51 -4.58 17.86
C GLY A 96 -1.01 -4.45 18.07
N ALA A 97 -0.23 -5.45 17.65
CA ALA A 97 1.23 -5.42 17.75
C ALA A 97 1.84 -4.25 16.94
N GLY A 98 1.31 -3.96 15.75
CA GLY A 98 1.73 -2.80 14.96
C GLY A 98 1.44 -1.47 15.69
N VAL A 99 0.23 -1.31 16.25
CA VAL A 99 -0.16 -0.09 16.98
C VAL A 99 0.70 0.11 18.22
N LEU A 100 0.90 -0.95 19.00
CA LEU A 100 1.75 -0.93 20.18
C LEU A 100 3.21 -0.63 19.83
N SER A 101 3.72 -1.18 18.72
CA SER A 101 5.10 -0.94 18.28
C SER A 101 5.33 0.53 17.93
N VAL A 102 4.43 1.16 17.17
CA VAL A 102 4.58 2.58 16.83
C VAL A 102 4.35 3.49 18.05
N ALA A 103 3.45 3.11 18.96
CA ALA A 103 3.21 3.85 20.20
C ALA A 103 4.43 3.79 21.14
N ALA A 104 5.01 2.60 21.34
CA ALA A 104 6.21 2.40 22.13
C ALA A 104 7.40 3.16 21.54
N TYR A 105 7.59 3.07 20.22
CA TYR A 105 8.61 3.86 19.52
C TYR A 105 8.43 5.36 19.72
N ALA A 106 7.22 5.88 19.50
CA ALA A 106 6.90 7.29 19.67
C ALA A 106 7.20 7.75 21.10
N HIS A 107 6.80 6.96 22.11
CA HIS A 107 7.07 7.25 23.52
C HIS A 107 8.57 7.32 23.83
N VAL A 108 9.34 6.29 23.46
CA VAL A 108 10.80 6.23 23.70
C VAL A 108 11.54 7.33 22.95
N ALA A 109 11.08 7.69 21.75
CA ALA A 109 11.69 8.75 20.95
C ALA A 109 11.24 10.17 21.36
N GLY A 110 10.49 10.32 22.46
CA GLY A 110 10.01 11.61 22.96
C GLY A 110 9.00 12.29 22.05
N ARG A 111 8.22 11.52 21.29
CA ARG A 111 7.20 12.02 20.36
C ARG A 111 5.84 12.05 21.05
N GLY A 112 5.00 13.01 20.65
CA GLY A 112 3.62 13.08 21.11
C GLY A 112 2.77 11.88 20.68
N PRO A 113 1.52 11.75 21.17
CA PRO A 113 0.67 10.60 20.92
C PRO A 113 0.17 10.48 19.47
N GLY A 114 0.47 11.46 18.61
CA GLY A 114 -0.05 11.53 17.24
C GLY A 114 0.25 10.29 16.40
N ALA A 115 1.45 9.73 16.50
CA ALA A 115 1.82 8.52 15.74
C ALA A 115 0.99 7.29 16.19
N ALA A 116 0.77 7.15 17.50
CA ALA A 116 -0.08 6.10 18.05
C ALA A 116 -1.54 6.28 17.61
N LEU A 117 -2.06 7.51 17.66
CA LEU A 117 -3.41 7.82 17.19
C LEU A 117 -3.58 7.50 15.70
N ALA A 118 -2.63 7.91 14.85
CA ALA A 118 -2.65 7.59 13.42
C ALA A 118 -2.57 6.07 13.16
N GLY A 119 -1.76 5.34 13.93
CA GLY A 119 -1.71 3.88 13.89
C GLY A 119 -3.03 3.22 14.29
N THR A 120 -3.70 3.71 15.33
CA THR A 120 -5.03 3.24 15.74
C THR A 120 -6.09 3.53 14.69
N LEU A 121 -6.07 4.73 14.10
CA LEU A 121 -6.97 5.08 12.99
C LEU A 121 -6.72 4.20 11.76
N LEU A 122 -5.46 3.88 11.47
CA LEU A 122 -5.10 2.94 10.41
C LEU A 122 -5.67 1.54 10.67
N ALA A 123 -5.46 1.00 11.87
CA ALA A 123 -6.02 -0.30 12.26
C ALA A 123 -7.55 -0.31 12.13
N GLY A 124 -8.22 0.76 12.60
CA GLY A 124 -9.67 0.92 12.45
C GLY A 124 -10.13 0.99 10.99
N ALA A 125 -9.41 1.74 10.14
CA ALA A 125 -9.71 1.84 8.71
C ALA A 125 -9.53 0.50 7.98
N ILE A 126 -8.51 -0.28 8.35
CA ILE A 126 -8.30 -1.64 7.82
C ILE A 126 -9.49 -2.53 8.18
N VAL A 127 -9.88 -2.58 9.45
CA VAL A 127 -11.02 -3.40 9.90
C VAL A 127 -12.33 -2.96 9.23
N LEU A 128 -12.57 -1.64 9.15
CA LEU A 128 -13.75 -1.09 8.48
C LEU A 128 -13.78 -1.47 6.99
N TYR A 129 -12.63 -1.42 6.31
CA TYR A 129 -12.51 -1.86 4.94
C TYR A 129 -12.82 -3.35 4.81
N ASP A 130 -12.15 -4.21 5.58
CA ASP A 130 -12.34 -5.65 5.44
C ASP A 130 -13.80 -6.06 5.73
N ALA A 131 -14.44 -5.45 6.73
CA ALA A 131 -15.83 -5.72 7.08
C ALA A 131 -16.86 -5.21 6.06
N TRP A 132 -16.59 -4.10 5.35
CA TRP A 132 -17.60 -3.39 4.56
C TRP A 132 -17.15 -2.96 3.15
N HIS A 133 -16.12 -3.58 2.58
CA HIS A 133 -15.66 -3.22 1.24
C HIS A 133 -16.56 -3.74 0.11
N LYS A 134 -17.24 -4.87 0.34
CA LYS A 134 -18.09 -5.54 -0.67
C LYS A 134 -19.44 -4.83 -0.79
N GLY A 135 -19.82 -4.50 -2.03
CA GLY A 135 -21.02 -3.71 -2.32
C GLY A 135 -20.90 -2.22 -2.00
N ASN A 136 -19.81 -1.76 -1.38
CA ASN A 136 -19.59 -0.36 -1.04
C ASN A 136 -18.91 0.40 -2.20
N PRO A 137 -19.57 1.42 -2.80
CA PRO A 137 -18.97 2.23 -3.85
C PRO A 137 -17.74 3.01 -3.39
N LEU A 138 -17.65 3.35 -2.10
CA LEU A 138 -16.56 4.10 -1.49
C LEU A 138 -15.36 3.23 -1.07
N SER A 139 -15.43 1.91 -1.26
CA SER A 139 -14.31 1.03 -0.85
C SER A 139 -12.95 1.34 -1.51
N PRO A 140 -12.86 1.88 -2.75
CA PRO A 140 -11.59 2.39 -3.29
C PRO A 140 -10.99 3.52 -2.45
N ALA A 141 -11.83 4.46 -1.99
CA ALA A 141 -11.38 5.58 -1.17
C ALA A 141 -10.98 5.10 0.23
N LEU A 142 -11.73 4.17 0.83
CA LEU A 142 -11.40 3.60 2.13
C LEU A 142 -10.10 2.79 2.10
N MET A 143 -9.87 1.99 1.05
CA MET A 143 -8.59 1.30 0.84
C MET A 143 -7.43 2.29 0.68
N GLY A 144 -7.66 3.37 -0.09
CA GLY A 144 -6.69 4.43 -0.26
C GLY A 144 -6.38 5.16 1.06
N LEU A 145 -7.41 5.39 1.89
CA LEU A 145 -7.27 6.02 3.20
C LEU A 145 -6.33 5.22 4.12
N CYS A 146 -6.36 3.88 4.07
CA CYS A 146 -5.39 3.07 4.81
C CYS A 146 -3.94 3.45 4.45
N ARG A 147 -3.64 3.68 3.17
CA ARG A 147 -2.28 4.09 2.75
C ARG A 147 -1.97 5.54 3.12
N VAL A 148 -2.95 6.44 3.08
CA VAL A 148 -2.79 7.82 3.57
C VAL A 148 -2.49 7.85 5.08
N LEU A 149 -3.13 6.98 5.86
CA LEU A 149 -2.87 6.89 7.30
C LEU A 149 -1.48 6.32 7.60
N VAL A 150 -0.89 5.51 6.70
CA VAL A 150 0.54 5.15 6.78
C VAL A 150 1.43 6.39 6.65
N TYR A 151 1.15 7.30 5.70
CA TYR A 151 1.90 8.57 5.59
C TYR A 151 1.80 9.38 6.87
N ALA A 152 0.57 9.56 7.39
CA ALA A 152 0.35 10.34 8.61
C ALA A 152 1.06 9.73 9.83
N MET A 153 0.94 8.41 10.01
CA MET A 153 1.62 7.68 11.06
C MET A 153 3.15 7.83 10.96
N ALA A 154 3.71 7.66 9.77
CA ALA A 154 5.15 7.78 9.54
C ALA A 154 5.67 9.21 9.73
N ALA A 155 4.93 10.21 9.27
CA ALA A 155 5.27 11.62 9.47
C ALA A 155 5.33 12.01 10.95
N LEU A 156 4.31 11.60 11.72
CA LEU A 156 4.23 11.87 13.15
C LEU A 156 5.26 11.07 13.95
N ALA A 157 5.52 9.82 13.58
CA ALA A 157 6.58 9.00 14.18
C ALA A 157 7.97 9.60 13.91
N ALA A 158 8.20 10.17 12.72
CA ALA A 158 9.40 10.94 12.41
C ALA A 158 9.49 12.27 13.16
N GLY A 159 8.45 12.70 13.89
CA GLY A 159 8.42 13.91 14.72
C GLY A 159 8.18 15.17 13.91
N GLY A 160 7.72 15.02 12.67
CA GLY A 160 7.26 16.14 11.86
C GLY A 160 5.79 16.44 12.11
N GLN A 161 5.23 17.24 11.22
CA GLN A 161 3.84 17.69 11.30
C GLN A 161 3.05 17.20 10.08
N LEU A 162 1.73 17.13 10.21
CA LEU A 162 0.83 16.87 9.08
C LEU A 162 0.61 18.15 8.27
N GLY A 163 1.70 18.71 7.75
CA GLY A 163 1.68 19.92 6.94
C GLY A 163 1.14 19.70 5.52
N ILE A 164 1.12 20.76 4.73
CA ILE A 164 0.62 20.77 3.34
C ILE A 164 1.31 19.70 2.49
N ALA A 165 2.61 19.45 2.69
CA ALA A 165 3.36 18.43 1.96
C ALA A 165 2.83 17.01 2.22
N VAL A 166 2.58 16.65 3.48
CA VAL A 166 2.04 15.33 3.87
C VAL A 166 0.60 15.19 3.39
N LEU A 167 -0.23 16.23 3.57
CA LEU A 167 -1.62 16.21 3.13
C LEU A 167 -1.75 16.13 1.61
N GLY A 168 -0.99 16.95 0.88
CA GLY A 168 -0.96 16.93 -0.59
C GLY A 168 -0.40 15.63 -1.15
N GLY A 169 0.64 15.07 -0.53
CA GLY A 169 1.15 13.74 -0.86
C GLY A 169 0.11 12.63 -0.60
N GLY A 170 -0.59 12.70 0.53
CA GLY A 170 -1.68 11.78 0.89
C GLY A 170 -2.85 11.86 -0.09
N VAL A 171 -3.29 13.06 -0.47
CA VAL A 171 -4.32 13.26 -1.51
C VAL A 171 -3.85 12.69 -2.84
N SER A 172 -2.62 12.99 -3.27
CA SER A 172 -2.04 12.41 -4.48
C SER A 172 -2.08 10.88 -4.46
N LEU A 173 -1.64 10.25 -3.37
CA LEU A 173 -1.69 8.80 -3.20
C LEU A 173 -3.13 8.25 -3.22
N LEU A 174 -4.06 8.91 -2.52
CA LEU A 174 -5.46 8.53 -2.48
C LEU A 174 -6.08 8.48 -3.88
N PHE A 175 -5.86 9.52 -4.69
CA PHE A 175 -6.39 9.59 -6.05
C PHE A 175 -5.77 8.52 -6.97
N TYR A 176 -4.46 8.26 -6.84
CA TYR A 176 -3.82 7.14 -7.53
C TYR A 176 -4.48 5.80 -7.18
N LEU A 177 -4.74 5.57 -5.88
CA LEU A 177 -5.35 4.33 -5.39
C LEU A 177 -6.82 4.18 -5.75
N ILE A 178 -7.59 5.27 -5.80
CA ILE A 178 -8.98 5.23 -6.31
C ILE A 178 -8.98 4.74 -7.77
N GLY A 179 -8.12 5.31 -8.61
CA GLY A 179 -7.98 4.88 -10.01
C GLY A 179 -7.58 3.41 -10.12
N LEU A 180 -6.58 2.99 -9.35
CA LEU A 180 -6.08 1.61 -9.31
C LEU A 180 -7.18 0.63 -8.89
N THR A 181 -7.84 0.88 -7.76
CA THR A 181 -8.83 -0.04 -7.19
C THR A 181 -10.09 -0.12 -8.06
N ALA A 182 -10.47 0.96 -8.74
CA ALA A 182 -11.56 0.93 -9.72
C ALA A 182 -11.25 0.03 -10.93
N ILE A 183 -9.97 -0.06 -11.34
CA ILE A 183 -9.51 -0.99 -12.37
C ILE A 183 -9.43 -2.42 -11.80
N ALA A 184 -8.93 -2.58 -10.57
CA ALA A 184 -8.84 -3.87 -9.91
C ALA A 184 -10.21 -4.56 -9.75
N LYS A 185 -11.27 -3.80 -9.46
CA LYS A 185 -12.65 -4.33 -9.45
C LYS A 185 -13.13 -4.90 -10.79
N GLN A 186 -12.45 -4.57 -11.89
CA GLN A 186 -12.75 -5.07 -13.23
C GLN A 186 -11.83 -6.24 -13.65
N GLU A 187 -11.00 -6.78 -12.74
CA GLU A 187 -9.98 -7.80 -13.07
C GLU A 187 -10.55 -9.13 -13.58
N ASN A 188 -11.79 -9.46 -13.24
CA ASN A 188 -12.47 -10.66 -13.71
C ASN A 188 -13.09 -10.51 -15.11
N LEU A 189 -13.02 -9.30 -15.69
CA LEU A 189 -13.60 -9.00 -17.01
C LEU A 189 -12.58 -9.22 -18.14
N ILE A 190 -13.07 -9.49 -19.35
CA ILE A 190 -12.25 -9.65 -20.55
C ILE A 190 -11.81 -8.28 -21.10
N SER A 191 -12.62 -7.25 -20.88
CA SER A 191 -12.35 -5.87 -21.25
C SER A 191 -12.87 -4.92 -20.15
N VAL A 192 -12.18 -3.79 -19.99
CA VAL A 192 -12.60 -2.72 -19.08
C VAL A 192 -13.91 -2.11 -19.59
N ARG A 193 -14.93 -2.11 -18.73
CA ARG A 193 -16.23 -1.48 -19.02
C ARG A 193 -16.14 0.03 -18.89
N SER A 194 -15.28 0.52 -18.02
CA SER A 194 -15.10 1.95 -17.84
C SER A 194 -13.71 2.35 -17.40
N LEU A 195 -13.25 3.46 -17.97
CA LEU A 195 -11.92 4.04 -17.76
C LEU A 195 -11.97 5.40 -17.06
N TRP A 196 -13.14 5.92 -16.67
CA TRP A 196 -13.25 7.27 -16.08
C TRP A 196 -12.37 7.43 -14.83
N ALA A 197 -12.20 6.35 -14.05
CA ALA A 197 -11.36 6.34 -12.86
C ALA A 197 -9.86 6.51 -13.15
N LEU A 198 -9.40 6.28 -14.39
CA LEU A 198 -8.02 6.65 -14.80
C LEU A 198 -7.79 8.15 -14.74
N GLY A 199 -8.83 8.98 -14.85
CA GLY A 199 -8.72 10.43 -14.69
C GLY A 199 -8.13 10.82 -13.33
N PHE A 200 -8.41 10.06 -12.28
CA PHE A 200 -7.82 10.29 -10.96
C PHE A 200 -6.31 10.03 -10.92
N MET A 201 -5.79 9.17 -11.80
CA MET A 201 -4.34 8.93 -11.91
C MET A 201 -3.59 10.10 -12.52
N ALA A 202 -4.28 11.13 -13.06
CA ALA A 202 -3.64 12.37 -13.48
C ALA A 202 -3.24 13.27 -12.30
N VAL A 203 -3.96 13.20 -11.17
CA VAL A 203 -3.74 14.07 -9.99
C VAL A 203 -2.31 13.99 -9.46
N PRO A 204 -1.69 12.79 -9.30
CA PRO A 204 -0.29 12.70 -8.90
C PRO A 204 0.69 13.43 -9.82
N PHE A 205 0.48 13.37 -11.14
CA PHE A 205 1.35 14.05 -12.10
C PHE A 205 1.21 15.56 -12.02
N LEU A 206 -0.03 16.06 -11.87
CA LEU A 206 -0.29 17.49 -11.71
C LEU A 206 0.31 18.02 -10.40
N TYR A 207 0.08 17.31 -9.29
CA TYR A 207 0.64 17.68 -7.99
C TYR A 207 2.16 17.66 -8.02
N ALA A 208 2.77 16.66 -8.66
CA ALA A 208 4.20 16.47 -8.72
C ALA A 208 4.89 17.07 -9.96
N ILE A 209 4.24 17.96 -10.72
CA ILE A 209 4.80 18.51 -11.96
C ILE A 209 6.14 19.24 -11.76
N GLY A 210 6.37 19.80 -10.56
CA GLY A 210 7.63 20.42 -10.16
C GLY A 210 8.71 19.44 -9.66
N ALA A 211 8.42 18.14 -9.51
CA ALA A 211 9.40 17.16 -9.02
C ALA A 211 10.65 17.05 -9.91
N PRO A 212 10.57 17.11 -11.26
CA PRO A 212 11.76 17.15 -12.12
C PRO A 212 12.68 18.35 -11.84
N LEU A 213 12.12 19.46 -11.36
CA LEU A 213 12.88 20.65 -11.01
C LEU A 213 13.68 20.48 -9.71
N ALA A 214 13.33 19.49 -8.88
CA ALA A 214 14.05 19.20 -7.63
C ALA A 214 15.39 18.48 -7.85
N GLY A 215 15.64 17.94 -9.06
CA GLY A 215 16.90 17.32 -9.44
C GLY A 215 16.74 16.06 -10.29
N MET A 216 17.88 15.48 -10.70
CA MET A 216 17.94 14.33 -11.62
C MET A 216 17.08 13.14 -11.16
N MET A 217 17.10 12.82 -9.85
CA MET A 217 16.31 11.72 -9.32
C MET A 217 14.80 11.99 -9.42
N GLY A 218 14.35 13.24 -9.23
CA GLY A 218 12.97 13.64 -9.42
C GLY A 218 12.52 13.44 -10.88
N THR A 219 13.36 13.81 -11.84
CA THR A 219 13.11 13.60 -13.27
C THR A 219 13.00 12.11 -13.62
N ILE A 220 13.93 11.29 -13.12
CA ILE A 220 13.93 9.85 -13.35
C ILE A 220 12.69 9.19 -12.75
N ALA A 221 12.37 9.50 -11.49
CA ALA A 221 11.19 8.95 -10.81
C ALA A 221 9.88 9.36 -11.51
N TYR A 222 9.77 10.63 -11.94
CA TYR A 222 8.58 11.13 -12.63
C TYR A 222 8.40 10.45 -14.00
N GLY A 223 9.49 10.32 -14.77
CA GLY A 223 9.49 9.59 -16.03
C GLY A 223 9.16 8.11 -15.86
N ALA A 224 9.68 7.46 -14.82
CA ALA A 224 9.39 6.07 -14.49
C ALA A 224 7.91 5.86 -14.12
N LEU A 225 7.33 6.74 -13.29
CA LEU A 225 5.91 6.70 -12.94
C LEU A 225 5.04 6.91 -14.20
N ALA A 226 5.38 7.87 -15.05
CA ALA A 226 4.69 8.11 -16.31
C ALA A 226 4.75 6.88 -17.22
N GLY A 227 5.94 6.30 -17.40
CA GLY A 227 6.13 5.07 -18.17
C GLY A 227 5.32 3.89 -17.62
N CYS A 228 5.28 3.73 -16.30
CA CYS A 228 4.49 2.71 -15.61
C CYS A 228 2.98 2.88 -15.89
N VAL A 229 2.44 4.09 -15.70
CA VAL A 229 1.01 4.35 -15.95
C VAL A 229 0.66 4.19 -17.43
N ILE A 230 1.49 4.70 -18.35
CA ILE A 230 1.31 4.51 -19.80
C ILE A 230 1.30 3.02 -20.16
N HIS A 231 2.24 2.24 -19.61
CA HIS A 231 2.30 0.80 -19.83
C HIS A 231 1.03 0.09 -19.33
N ALA A 232 0.59 0.40 -18.10
CA ALA A 232 -0.64 -0.16 -17.55
C ALA A 232 -1.88 0.19 -18.40
N VAL A 233 -2.01 1.44 -18.84
CA VAL A 233 -3.11 1.87 -19.73
C VAL A 233 -3.07 1.15 -21.07
N ARG A 234 -1.88 0.92 -21.65
CA ARG A 234 -1.74 0.12 -22.88
C ARG A 234 -2.21 -1.33 -22.69
N LEU A 235 -1.98 -1.93 -21.53
CA LEU A 235 -2.51 -3.26 -21.21
C LEU A 235 -4.05 -3.27 -21.19
N LEU A 236 -4.68 -2.23 -20.65
CA LEU A 236 -6.14 -2.13 -20.56
C LEU A 236 -6.86 -2.03 -21.92
N ARG A 237 -6.18 -1.62 -23.00
CA ARG A 237 -6.76 -1.49 -24.35
C ARG A 237 -6.92 -2.82 -25.09
N GLY A 238 -6.60 -3.97 -24.47
CA GLY A 238 -6.71 -5.28 -25.10
C GLY A 238 -7.90 -6.11 -24.60
N THR A 239 -8.15 -7.23 -25.28
CA THR A 239 -9.24 -8.18 -24.97
C THR A 239 -8.74 -9.50 -24.36
N ARG A 240 -7.47 -9.59 -23.96
CA ARG A 240 -6.93 -10.79 -23.30
C ARG A 240 -7.23 -10.76 -21.80
N ARG A 241 -7.76 -11.87 -21.26
CA ARG A 241 -8.14 -12.04 -19.85
C ARG A 241 -7.02 -11.73 -18.84
N ASP A 242 -5.76 -11.93 -19.23
CA ASP A 242 -4.60 -11.71 -18.35
C ASP A 242 -4.11 -10.26 -18.33
N ARG A 243 -4.61 -9.37 -19.19
CA ARG A 243 -4.10 -7.99 -19.29
C ARG A 243 -4.52 -7.09 -18.15
N ILE A 244 -5.77 -7.16 -17.69
CA ILE A 244 -6.25 -6.34 -16.56
C ILE A 244 -5.51 -6.72 -15.28
N PRO A 245 -5.38 -8.01 -14.89
CA PRO A 245 -4.57 -8.40 -13.75
C PRO A 245 -3.12 -7.91 -13.83
N ARG A 246 -2.47 -8.00 -15.01
CA ARG A 246 -1.11 -7.48 -15.21
C ARG A 246 -1.03 -5.96 -15.04
N ALA A 247 -2.03 -5.22 -15.49
CA ALA A 247 -2.12 -3.78 -15.27
C ALA A 247 -2.24 -3.46 -13.77
N VAL A 248 -3.10 -4.17 -13.04
CA VAL A 248 -3.29 -3.99 -11.58
C VAL A 248 -1.98 -4.26 -10.84
N VAL A 249 -1.33 -5.40 -11.10
CA VAL A 249 -0.01 -5.77 -10.54
C VAL A 249 1.04 -4.68 -10.80
N THR A 250 1.10 -4.17 -12.03
CA THR A 250 2.02 -3.09 -12.43
C THR A 250 1.73 -1.79 -11.66
N LEU A 251 0.45 -1.42 -11.53
CA LEU A 251 0.05 -0.20 -10.84
C LEU A 251 0.22 -0.30 -9.32
N ILE A 252 0.06 -1.48 -8.72
CA ILE A 252 0.41 -1.71 -7.30
C ILE A 252 1.90 -1.47 -7.10
N ALA A 253 2.77 -2.04 -7.93
CA ALA A 253 4.20 -1.78 -7.85
C ALA A 253 4.50 -0.27 -8.06
N GLY A 254 3.74 0.38 -8.96
CA GLY A 254 3.81 1.81 -9.27
C GLY A 254 3.60 2.75 -8.08
N ILE A 255 2.98 2.29 -6.98
CA ILE A 255 2.91 3.05 -5.71
C ILE A 255 4.31 3.48 -5.26
N SER A 256 5.30 2.59 -5.39
CA SER A 256 6.70 2.86 -5.01
C SER A 256 7.34 3.96 -5.86
N LEU A 257 6.93 4.08 -7.13
CA LEU A 257 7.39 5.15 -8.03
C LEU A 257 6.74 6.48 -7.68
N LEU A 258 5.45 6.47 -7.32
CA LEU A 258 4.77 7.66 -6.80
C LEU A 258 5.43 8.15 -5.51
N ASP A 259 5.70 7.25 -4.57
CA ASP A 259 6.43 7.57 -3.34
C ASP A 259 7.80 8.18 -3.67
N ALA A 260 8.55 7.62 -4.62
CA ALA A 260 9.84 8.15 -5.04
C ALA A 260 9.75 9.58 -5.62
N VAL A 261 8.73 9.86 -6.43
CA VAL A 261 8.46 11.20 -6.97
C VAL A 261 8.19 12.20 -5.84
N LEU A 262 7.35 11.83 -4.88
CA LEU A 262 6.98 12.67 -3.76
C LEU A 262 8.15 12.89 -2.79
N ILE A 263 8.94 11.85 -2.52
CA ILE A 263 10.18 11.94 -1.73
C ILE A 263 11.16 12.90 -2.41
N ALA A 264 11.43 12.74 -3.70
CA ALA A 264 12.35 13.62 -4.43
C ALA A 264 11.87 15.08 -4.41
N ARG A 265 10.56 15.30 -4.58
CA ARG A 265 9.94 16.63 -4.51
C ARG A 265 10.05 17.27 -3.12
N SER A 266 10.10 16.49 -2.04
CA SER A 266 10.15 17.03 -0.67
C SER A 266 11.36 17.93 -0.41
N GLY A 267 12.45 17.74 -1.15
CA GLY A 267 13.71 18.46 -0.94
C GLY A 267 14.39 18.16 0.41
N ALA A 268 13.91 17.17 1.17
CA ALA A 268 14.48 16.82 2.46
C ALA A 268 15.94 16.35 2.32
N PRO A 269 16.81 16.56 3.33
CA PRO A 269 18.15 15.99 3.32
C PRO A 269 18.11 14.48 3.12
N GLY A 270 18.86 13.98 2.12
CA GLY A 270 18.86 12.57 1.73
C GLY A 270 17.68 12.11 0.85
N ALA A 271 16.78 13.02 0.44
CA ALA A 271 15.62 12.70 -0.39
C ALA A 271 15.99 11.98 -1.69
N SER A 272 17.07 12.36 -2.38
CA SER A 272 17.50 11.66 -3.61
C SER A 272 17.86 10.19 -3.36
N GLY A 273 18.54 9.90 -2.25
CA GLY A 273 18.88 8.52 -1.87
C GLY A 273 17.65 7.72 -1.48
N ALA A 274 16.75 8.32 -0.69
CA ALA A 274 15.49 7.67 -0.31
C ALA A 274 14.52 7.49 -1.48
N ALA A 275 14.50 8.40 -2.44
CA ALA A 275 13.75 8.27 -3.68
C ALA A 275 14.30 7.11 -4.53
N ALA A 276 15.62 6.98 -4.64
CA ALA A 276 16.25 5.84 -5.31
C ALA A 276 15.88 4.51 -4.64
N LEU A 277 15.94 4.45 -3.30
CA LEU A 277 15.50 3.28 -2.53
C LEU A 277 14.01 2.98 -2.75
N ALA A 278 13.16 4.01 -2.79
CA ALA A 278 11.74 3.83 -3.09
C ALA A 278 11.51 3.30 -4.51
N MET A 279 12.28 3.75 -5.49
CA MET A 279 12.22 3.21 -6.85
C MET A 279 12.56 1.72 -6.91
N LEU A 280 13.49 1.22 -6.09
CA LEU A 280 13.78 -0.22 -5.99
C LEU A 280 12.59 -1.03 -5.50
N GLY A 281 11.64 -0.41 -4.79
CA GLY A 281 10.38 -1.02 -4.39
C GLY A 281 9.53 -1.50 -5.58
N PHE A 282 9.65 -0.84 -6.74
CA PHE A 282 8.92 -1.23 -7.96
C PHE A 282 9.34 -2.61 -8.50
N PRO A 283 10.61 -2.83 -8.92
CA PRO A 283 11.05 -4.13 -9.40
C PRO A 283 10.97 -5.21 -8.30
N LEU A 284 11.19 -4.84 -7.03
CA LEU A 284 11.08 -5.78 -5.91
C LEU A 284 9.64 -6.28 -5.74
N THR A 285 8.65 -5.38 -5.78
CA THR A 285 7.22 -5.76 -5.72
C THR A 285 6.87 -6.70 -6.87
N LEU A 286 7.28 -6.37 -8.11
CA LEU A 286 7.01 -7.23 -9.27
C LEU A 286 7.70 -8.59 -9.17
N ALA A 287 8.94 -8.64 -8.67
CA ALA A 287 9.68 -9.89 -8.48
C ALA A 287 9.00 -10.76 -7.42
N MET A 288 8.63 -10.19 -6.27
CA MET A 288 7.95 -10.91 -5.20
C MET A 288 6.55 -11.38 -5.60
N GLN A 289 5.83 -10.61 -6.43
CA GLN A 289 4.52 -11.00 -6.95
C GLN A 289 4.56 -12.22 -7.88
N ARG A 290 5.73 -12.57 -8.45
CA ARG A 290 5.93 -13.83 -9.18
C ARG A 290 5.97 -15.05 -8.26
N VAL A 291 6.37 -14.87 -7.00
CA VAL A 291 6.51 -15.94 -6.00
C VAL A 291 5.24 -16.08 -5.15
N VAL A 292 4.70 -14.96 -4.68
CA VAL A 292 3.46 -14.88 -3.90
C VAL A 292 2.53 -13.89 -4.57
N ARG A 293 1.38 -14.34 -5.07
CA ARG A 293 0.38 -13.45 -5.70
C ARG A 293 -0.02 -12.33 -4.74
N GLY A 294 0.10 -11.09 -5.19
CA GLY A 294 -0.22 -9.89 -4.41
C GLY A 294 -1.69 -9.45 -4.49
N THR A 295 -2.45 -10.09 -5.37
CA THR A 295 -3.89 -9.91 -5.65
C THR A 295 -4.52 -11.28 -5.92
#